data_AF-A0A1F8U5Y6-F1
#
_entry.id   AF-A0A1F8U5Y6-F1
#
_cell.length_a   1.000
_cell.length_b   1.000
_cell.length_c   1.000
_cell.angle_alpha   90.00
_cell.angle_beta   90.00
_cell.angle_gamma   90.00
#
_symmetry.space_group_name_H-M   'P 1'
#
loop_
_entity.id
_entity.type
_entity.pdbx_description
1 polymer ?
#
loop_
_entity_poly.entity_id
_entity_poly.type
_entity_poly.pdbx_seq_one_letter_code
_entity_poly.pdbx_strand_id
1 'polypeptide(L)'
;MGRAARNLYGKAVLYADRITGSMQRAINETDRRRNKQIAYNELHGITPTAIKKKVSDVMDLGQDADLPKVAEKIKLAKGKTPYQLQAEIKQLEQKMLQHAKDLEFELAAQVRDQIHQLREALLEI
;
A
#
# COMPACT_ATOMS: atom_id res chain seq x y z
N MET A 1 3.30 -8.96 14.25
CA MET A 1 4.57 -8.37 14.75
C MET A 1 5.64 -8.28 13.65
N GLY A 2 5.98 -9.37 12.95
CA GLY A 2 7.07 -9.36 11.94
C GLY A 2 6.96 -8.34 10.80
N ARG A 3 5.76 -7.98 10.34
CA ARG A 3 5.58 -6.91 9.32
C ARG A 3 6.12 -5.55 9.79
N ALA A 4 6.01 -5.23 11.07
CA ALA A 4 6.49 -3.97 11.64
C ALA A 4 8.03 -3.91 11.73
N ALA A 5 8.72 -5.05 11.75
CA ALA A 5 10.18 -5.12 11.92
C ALA A 5 10.98 -4.57 10.71
N ARG A 6 10.31 -4.22 9.61
CA ARG A 6 10.93 -3.61 8.42
C ARG A 6 11.09 -2.09 8.53
N ASN A 7 10.66 -1.48 9.63
CA ASN A 7 10.75 -0.05 9.88
C ASN A 7 11.52 0.21 11.19
N LEU A 8 12.33 1.27 11.20
CA LEU A 8 13.13 1.70 12.35
C LEU A 8 12.28 1.91 13.61
N TYR A 9 11.11 2.52 13.46
CA TYR A 9 10.16 2.80 14.55
C TYR A 9 8.95 1.85 14.52
N GLY A 10 9.11 0.67 13.94
CA GLY A 10 8.06 -0.32 13.85
C GLY A 10 7.47 -0.69 15.21
N LYS A 11 6.15 -0.52 15.36
CA LYS A 11 5.38 -0.87 16.55
C LYS A 11 4.22 -1.78 16.19
N ALA A 12 3.83 -2.66 17.11
CA ALA A 12 2.64 -3.49 17.00
C ALA A 12 1.78 -3.28 18.24
N VAL A 13 0.54 -2.84 18.03
CA VAL A 13 -0.45 -2.63 19.09
C VAL A 13 -1.44 -3.81 19.06
N LEU A 14 -1.64 -4.47 20.20
CA LEU A 14 -2.57 -5.58 20.35
C LEU A 14 -3.72 -5.12 21.25
N TYR A 15 -4.93 -5.02 20.70
CA TYR A 15 -6.13 -4.73 21.48
C TYR A 15 -6.72 -6.03 22.03
N ALA A 16 -6.73 -6.19 23.34
CA ALA A 16 -7.32 -7.33 24.03
C ALA A 16 -7.55 -7.00 25.50
N ASP A 17 -8.62 -7.55 26.09
CA ASP A 17 -8.93 -7.37 27.52
C ASP A 17 -7.99 -8.17 28.43
N ARG A 18 -7.41 -9.27 27.92
CA ARG A 18 -6.48 -10.13 28.64
C ARG A 18 -5.39 -10.68 27.74
N ILE A 19 -4.23 -10.96 28.32
CA ILE A 19 -3.13 -11.62 27.63
C ILE A 19 -3.44 -13.12 27.52
N THR A 20 -3.63 -13.61 26.30
CA THR A 20 -3.78 -15.04 26.05
C THR A 20 -2.42 -15.75 26.04
N GLY A 21 -2.39 -17.07 26.24
CA GLY A 21 -1.14 -17.83 26.18
C GLY A 21 -0.41 -17.71 24.83
N SER A 22 -1.15 -17.57 23.72
CA SER A 22 -0.56 -17.31 22.41
C SER A 22 0.07 -15.92 22.31
N MET A 23 -0.57 -14.91 22.88
CA MET A 23 0.01 -13.56 22.96
C MET A 23 1.28 -13.57 23.80
N GLN A 24 1.27 -14.23 24.96
CA GLN A 24 2.43 -14.30 25.83
C GLN A 24 3.64 -14.92 25.11
N ARG A 25 3.45 -16.04 24.42
CA ARG A 25 4.52 -16.68 23.63
C ARG A 25 5.06 -15.76 22.54
N ALA A 26 4.17 -15.05 21.83
CA ALA A 26 4.55 -14.15 20.75
C ALA A 26 5.32 -12.92 21.27
N ILE A 27 4.89 -12.34 22.39
CA ILE A 27 5.55 -11.20 23.04
C ILE A 27 6.93 -11.63 23.53
N ASN A 28 7.01 -12.72 24.30
CA ASN A 28 8.27 -13.22 24.86
C ASN A 28 9.31 -13.52 23.76
N GLU A 29 8.90 -14.16 22.66
CA GLU A 29 9.82 -14.45 21.56
C GLU A 29 10.25 -13.18 20.82
N THR A 30 9.37 -12.17 20.72
CA THR A 30 9.70 -10.87 20.14
C THR A 30 10.74 -10.14 20.99
N ASP A 31 10.53 -10.10 22.31
CA ASP A 31 11.45 -9.46 23.26
C ASP A 31 12.81 -10.18 23.31
N ARG A 32 12.80 -11.53 23.36
CA ARG A 32 14.02 -12.34 23.31
C ARG A 32 14.86 -12.04 22.06
N ARG A 33 14.22 -11.93 20.89
CA ARG A 33 14.90 -11.58 19.63
C ARG A 33 15.42 -10.16 19.65
N ARG A 34 14.62 -9.20 20.10
CA ARG A 34 14.98 -7.78 20.15
C ARG A 34 16.18 -7.54 21.07
N ASN A 35 16.20 -8.16 22.25
CA ASN A 35 17.31 -8.02 23.19
C ASN A 35 18.62 -8.55 22.62
N LYS A 36 18.59 -9.71 21.93
CA LYS A 36 19.77 -10.23 21.23
C LYS A 36 20.26 -9.30 20.12
N GLN A 37 19.34 -8.69 19.37
CA GLN A 37 19.69 -7.74 18.31
C GLN A 37 20.32 -6.47 18.88
N ILE A 38 19.77 -5.92 19.96
CA ILE A 38 20.33 -4.75 20.64
C ILE A 38 21.74 -5.04 21.13
N ALA A 39 21.93 -6.15 21.86
CA ALA A 39 23.25 -6.55 22.36
C ALA A 39 24.27 -6.77 21.23
N TYR A 40 23.84 -7.41 20.13
CA TYR A 40 24.70 -7.57 18.96
C TYR A 40 25.08 -6.23 18.33
N ASN A 41 24.11 -5.33 18.18
CA ASN A 41 24.34 -4.02 17.61
C ASN A 41 25.27 -3.17 18.47
N GLU A 42 25.10 -3.17 19.79
CA GLU A 42 25.97 -2.48 20.74
C GLU A 42 27.40 -3.02 20.67
N LEU A 43 27.57 -4.34 20.68
CA LEU A 43 28.89 -4.99 20.61
C LEU A 43 29.63 -4.68 19.31
N HIS A 44 28.91 -4.43 18.21
CA HIS A 44 29.49 -4.17 16.89
C HIS A 44 29.38 -2.72 16.43
N GLY A 45 28.87 -1.81 17.27
CA GLY A 45 28.65 -0.39 16.90
C GLY A 45 27.66 -0.19 15.75
N ILE A 46 26.72 -1.11 15.53
CA ILE A 46 25.75 -1.04 14.42
C ILE A 46 24.60 -0.12 14.81
N THR A 47 24.41 0.97 14.05
CA THR A 47 23.23 1.82 14.17
C THR A 47 22.12 1.30 13.23
N PRO A 48 20.93 0.96 13.73
CA PRO A 48 19.83 0.51 12.88
C PRO A 48 19.44 1.58 11.85
N THR A 49 19.36 1.20 10.58
CA THR A 49 18.98 2.10 9.48
C THR A 49 17.81 1.52 8.69
N ALA A 50 16.98 2.41 8.13
CA ALA A 50 15.90 1.99 7.25
C ALA A 50 16.47 1.57 5.90
N ILE A 51 16.04 0.40 5.40
CA ILE A 51 16.42 -0.06 4.07
C ILE A 51 15.77 0.85 3.03
N LYS A 52 16.58 1.59 2.26
CA LYS A 52 16.14 2.30 1.06
C LYS A 52 16.05 1.32 -0.10
N LYS A 53 14.92 0.63 -0.24
CA LYS A 53 14.66 -0.20 -1.42
C LYS A 53 14.19 0.74 -2.54
N LYS A 54 14.92 0.79 -3.66
CA LYS A 54 14.40 1.42 -4.88
C LYS A 54 13.12 0.69 -5.26
N VAL A 55 12.02 1.44 -5.42
CA VAL A 55 10.88 0.93 -6.18
C VAL A 55 11.44 0.75 -7.59
N SER A 56 11.40 -0.48 -8.10
CA SER A 56 11.75 -0.73 -9.49
C SER A 56 10.64 -0.13 -10.34
N ASP A 57 10.78 1.15 -10.65
CA ASP A 57 10.00 1.79 -11.72
C ASP A 57 10.48 1.18 -13.03
N VAL A 58 9.77 0.15 -13.45
CA VAL A 58 9.87 -0.41 -14.81
C VAL A 58 9.12 0.50 -15.81
N MET A 59 8.60 1.65 -15.35
CA MET A 59 7.70 2.53 -16.09
C MET A 59 8.32 3.88 -16.49
N ASP A 60 9.65 3.99 -16.57
CA ASP A 60 10.31 5.18 -17.11
C ASP A 60 10.38 5.13 -18.65
N LEU A 61 9.21 4.98 -19.27
CA LEU A 61 9.00 5.11 -20.72
C LEU A 61 7.94 6.18 -20.95
N GLY A 62 8.38 7.44 -20.95
CA GLY A 62 7.71 8.50 -21.72
C GLY A 62 6.79 9.45 -20.96
N GLN A 63 7.35 10.63 -20.65
CA GLN A 63 6.81 11.99 -20.89
C GLN A 63 5.42 12.38 -20.37
N ASP A 64 5.46 13.43 -19.54
CA ASP A 64 4.57 14.59 -19.47
C ASP A 64 3.21 14.45 -20.18
N ALA A 65 2.22 13.88 -19.48
CA ALA A 65 0.82 13.99 -19.87
C ALA A 65 0.15 15.08 -19.04
N ASP A 66 -0.23 16.17 -19.72
CA ASP A 66 -1.09 17.25 -19.24
C ASP A 66 -2.26 16.68 -18.40
N LEU A 67 -2.31 17.05 -17.12
CA LEU A 67 -3.42 16.72 -16.23
C LEU A 67 -4.70 17.41 -16.76
N PRO A 68 -5.76 16.67 -17.15
CA PRO A 68 -6.99 17.31 -17.60
C PRO A 68 -7.65 18.08 -16.45
N LYS A 69 -8.13 19.28 -16.79
CA LYS A 69 -8.71 20.27 -15.88
C LYS A 69 -9.89 19.69 -15.09
N VAL A 70 -9.90 20.01 -13.79
CA VAL A 70 -10.86 19.66 -12.72
C VAL A 70 -12.36 19.70 -13.12
N ALA A 71 -12.73 20.40 -14.19
CA ALA A 71 -14.11 20.53 -14.65
C ALA A 71 -14.75 19.22 -15.17
N GLU A 72 -13.98 18.25 -15.66
CA GLU A 72 -14.52 16.93 -16.06
C GLU A 72 -14.75 15.99 -14.87
N LYS A 73 -14.04 16.18 -13.75
CA LYS A 73 -14.10 15.31 -12.56
C LYS A 73 -15.50 15.24 -11.93
N ILE A 74 -16.24 16.34 -11.98
CA ILE A 74 -17.56 16.49 -11.34
C ILE A 74 -18.68 15.83 -12.16
N LYS A 75 -18.49 15.58 -13.47
CA LYS A 75 -19.55 15.00 -14.32
C LYS A 75 -19.70 13.47 -14.16
N LEU A 76 -18.62 12.74 -13.83
CA LEU A 76 -18.70 11.28 -13.63
C LEU A 76 -19.38 10.86 -12.32
N ALA A 77 -19.38 11.72 -11.29
CA ALA A 77 -19.89 11.40 -9.96
C ALA A 77 -21.40 11.67 -9.78
N LYS A 78 -22.07 12.34 -10.73
CA LYS A 78 -23.49 12.66 -10.59
C LYS A 78 -24.36 11.41 -10.80
N GLY A 79 -24.80 10.81 -9.69
CA GLY A 79 -25.91 9.84 -9.65
C GLY A 79 -25.56 8.41 -9.27
N LYS A 80 -24.29 8.10 -8.99
CA LYS A 80 -23.86 6.77 -8.50
C LYS A 80 -23.70 6.79 -6.99
N THR A 81 -24.17 5.75 -6.32
CA THR A 81 -23.91 5.58 -4.87
C THR A 81 -22.45 5.18 -4.64
N PRO A 82 -21.86 5.45 -3.46
CA PRO A 82 -20.50 4.98 -3.11
C PRO A 82 -20.30 3.48 -3.36
N TYR A 83 -21.36 2.69 -3.14
CA TYR A 83 -21.35 1.24 -3.40
C TYR A 83 -21.21 0.89 -4.88
N GLN A 84 -21.93 1.61 -5.77
CA GLN A 84 -21.85 1.39 -7.21
C GLN A 84 -20.49 1.78 -7.78
N LEU A 85 -19.94 2.90 -7.31
CA LEU A 85 -18.58 3.35 -7.64
C LEU A 85 -17.53 2.32 -7.25
N GLN A 86 -17.66 1.73 -6.05
CA GLN A 86 -16.70 0.73 -5.59
C GLN A 86 -16.81 -0.60 -6.36
N ALA A 87 -18.02 -0.99 -6.78
CA ALA A 87 -18.21 -2.16 -7.64
C ALA A 87 -17.57 -1.95 -9.03
N GLU A 88 -17.72 -0.76 -9.61
CA GLU A 88 -17.14 -0.39 -10.89
C GLU A 88 -15.60 -0.33 -10.83
N ILE A 89 -15.03 0.27 -9.78
CA ILE A 89 -13.58 0.27 -9.53
C ILE A 89 -13.05 -1.17 -9.50
N LYS A 90 -13.74 -2.08 -8.80
CA LYS A 90 -13.33 -3.49 -8.71
C LYS A 90 -13.34 -4.20 -10.06
N GLN A 91 -14.32 -3.90 -10.92
CA GLN A 91 -14.37 -4.45 -12.28
C GLN A 91 -13.25 -3.91 -13.15
N LEU A 92 -12.96 -2.62 -13.06
CA LEU A 92 -11.85 -1.99 -13.78
C LEU A 92 -10.49 -2.52 -13.29
N GLU A 93 -10.32 -2.75 -11.99
CA GLU A 93 -9.09 -3.36 -11.45
C GLU A 93 -8.84 -4.76 -12.04
N GLN A 94 -9.89 -5.57 -12.19
CA GLN A 94 -9.77 -6.88 -12.83
C GLN A 94 -9.37 -6.76 -14.30
N LYS A 95 -9.96 -5.82 -15.04
CA LYS A 95 -9.60 -5.56 -16.45
C LYS A 95 -8.17 -5.04 -16.59
N MET A 96 -7.75 -4.11 -15.73
CA MET A 96 -6.38 -3.60 -15.68
C MET A 96 -5.37 -4.73 -15.46
N LEU A 97 -5.65 -5.62 -14.49
CA LEU A 97 -4.83 -6.79 -14.21
C LEU A 97 -4.80 -7.77 -15.39
N GLN A 98 -5.90 -7.90 -16.13
CA GLN A 98 -5.95 -8.73 -17.33
C GLN A 98 -5.06 -8.14 -18.45
N HIS A 99 -5.23 -6.86 -18.79
CA HIS A 99 -4.37 -6.18 -19.76
C HIS A 99 -2.88 -6.24 -19.37
N ALA A 100 -2.56 -6.11 -18.08
CA ALA A 100 -1.19 -6.25 -17.59
C ALA A 100 -0.63 -7.68 -17.75
N LYS A 101 -1.47 -8.72 -17.62
CA LYS A 101 -1.06 -10.11 -17.89
C LYS A 101 -0.86 -10.37 -19.37
N ASP A 102 -1.70 -9.75 -20.21
CA ASP A 102 -1.67 -9.88 -21.66
C ASP A 102 -0.57 -8.98 -22.31
N LEU A 103 0.24 -8.30 -21.48
CA LEU A 103 1.32 -7.37 -21.87
C LEU A 103 0.82 -6.12 -22.61
N GLU A 104 -0.47 -5.80 -22.50
CA GLU A 104 -1.11 -4.62 -23.06
C GLU A 104 -0.98 -3.42 -22.10
N PHE A 105 0.26 -2.97 -21.88
CA PHE A 105 0.58 -1.97 -20.85
C PHE A 105 -0.09 -0.60 -21.07
N GLU A 106 -0.30 -0.19 -22.32
CA GLU A 106 -0.99 1.06 -22.65
C GLU A 106 -2.46 1.04 -22.20
N LEU A 107 -3.16 -0.07 -22.48
CA LEU A 107 -4.55 -0.26 -22.06
C LEU A 107 -4.63 -0.40 -20.54
N ALA A 108 -3.70 -1.12 -19.92
CA ALA A 108 -3.60 -1.20 -18.46
C ALA A 108 -3.39 0.19 -17.83
N ALA A 109 -2.56 1.05 -18.43
CA ALA A 109 -2.32 2.42 -17.96
C ALA A 109 -3.59 3.29 -18.08
N GLN A 110 -4.31 3.21 -19.20
CA GLN A 110 -5.58 3.93 -19.37
C GLN A 110 -6.61 3.53 -18.31
N VAL A 111 -6.76 2.22 -18.06
CA VAL A 111 -7.70 1.72 -17.04
C VAL A 111 -7.25 2.11 -15.63
N ARG A 112 -5.93 2.14 -15.35
CA ARG A 112 -5.36 2.62 -14.08
C ARG A 112 -5.76 4.08 -13.83
N ASP A 113 -5.62 4.94 -14.84
CA ASP A 113 -5.91 6.37 -14.70
C ASP A 113 -7.42 6.61 -14.49
N GLN A 114 -8.28 5.82 -15.13
CA GLN A 114 -9.73 5.80 -14.86
C GLN A 114 -10.05 5.38 -13.42
N ILE A 115 -9.39 4.34 -12.90
CA ILE A 115 -9.55 3.91 -11.50
C ILE A 115 -9.14 5.02 -10.54
N HIS A 116 -8.05 5.75 -10.83
CA HIS A 116 -7.62 6.89 -10.02
C HIS A 116 -8.68 7.99 -9.97
N GLN A 117 -9.24 8.37 -11.13
CA GLN A 117 -10.30 9.38 -11.20
C GLN A 117 -11.54 8.97 -10.39
N LEU A 118 -11.97 7.71 -10.48
CA LEU A 118 -13.12 7.21 -9.73
C LEU A 118 -12.86 7.15 -8.21
N ARG A 119 -11.63 6.83 -7.80
CA ARG A 119 -11.24 6.82 -6.38
C ARG A 119 -11.17 8.23 -5.79
N GLU A 120 -10.67 9.20 -6.55
CA GLU A 120 -10.72 10.62 -6.16
C GLU A 120 -12.16 11.09 -6.00
N ALA A 121 -13.03 10.78 -6.97
CA ALA A 121 -14.45 11.11 -6.90
C ALA A 121 -15.16 10.47 -5.69
N LEU A 122 -14.76 9.27 -5.27
CA LEU A 122 -15.30 8.61 -4.07
C LEU A 122 -14.87 9.31 -2.76
N LEU A 123 -13.69 9.93 -2.74
CA LEU A 123 -13.16 10.64 -1.57
C LEU A 123 -13.74 12.06 -1.42
N GLU A 124 -14.25 12.64 -2.52
CA GLU A 124 -14.90 13.96 -2.53
C GLU A 124 -16.40 13.91 -2.20
N ILE A 125 -17.00 12.71 -2.05
CA ILE A 125 -18.39 12.49 -1.60
C ILE A 125 -18.41 12.32 -0.07
#